data_AF-A0A419EVH3-F1
#
_entry.id   AF-A0A419EVH3-F1
#
_cell.length_a   1.000
_cell.length_b   1.000
_cell.length_c   1.000
_cell.angle_alpha   90.00
_cell.angle_beta   90.00
_cell.angle_gamma   90.00
#
_symmetry.space_group_name_H-M   'P 1'
#
loop_
_entity.id
_entity.type
_entity.pdbx_description
1 polymer ?
#
loop_
_entity_poly.entity_id
_entity_poly.type
_entity_poly.pdbx_seq_one_letter_code
_entity_poly.pdbx_strand_id
1 'polypeptide(L)'
;MENDSHIVIKQTDKPHLFAVSLIQNNEERLLGILDESGEGTFITLRNDKQIFKATNSFGISYDLLTRFDIVFRNILFVLNGEQKFISSREYFLKKGKPFQFKGHGLQLFVSLDELNNRTLQQFEREAA
;
A
#
# COMPACT_ATOMS: atom_id res chain seq x y z
N MET A 1 21.23 -14.44 -11.59
CA MET A 1 20.50 -14.94 -10.41
C MET A 1 19.15 -14.27 -10.45
N GLU A 2 18.08 -15.04 -10.61
CA GLU A 2 16.72 -14.51 -10.56
C GLU A 2 16.52 -13.91 -9.17
N ASN A 3 16.20 -12.61 -9.12
CA ASN A 3 15.74 -11.97 -7.89
C ASN A 3 14.34 -12.51 -7.62
N ASP A 4 14.24 -13.67 -6.97
CA ASP A 4 12.96 -14.24 -6.55
C ASP A 4 12.33 -13.32 -5.51
N SER A 5 11.51 -12.42 -6.01
CA SER A 5 10.74 -11.48 -5.20
C SER A 5 9.27 -11.82 -5.35
N HIS A 6 8.61 -12.18 -4.26
CA HIS A 6 7.21 -12.56 -4.29
C HIS A 6 6.49 -12.07 -3.03
N ILE A 7 5.18 -11.87 -3.18
CA ILE A 7 4.30 -11.47 -2.08
C ILE A 7 3.78 -12.74 -1.40
N VAL A 8 3.88 -12.77 -0.08
CA VAL A 8 3.30 -13.80 0.78
C VAL A 8 2.25 -13.20 1.70
N ILE A 9 1.26 -14.03 2.04
CA ILE A 9 0.16 -13.67 2.93
C ILE A 9 0.16 -14.69 4.06
N LYS A 10 0.17 -14.22 5.30
CA LYS A 10 0.19 -15.07 6.50
C LYS A 10 -0.90 -14.58 7.44
N GLN A 11 -1.75 -15.50 7.92
CA GLN A 11 -2.73 -15.17 8.95
C GLN A 11 -2.01 -14.71 10.23
N THR A 12 -2.51 -13.68 10.90
CA THR A 12 -1.98 -13.29 12.22
C THR A 12 -2.64 -14.12 13.33
N ASP A 13 -2.31 -13.79 14.58
CA ASP A 13 -3.03 -14.23 15.77
C ASP A 13 -4.54 -13.89 15.78
N LYS A 14 -4.96 -12.93 14.95
CA LYS A 14 -6.36 -12.51 14.81
C LYS A 14 -6.93 -13.09 13.52
N PRO A 15 -8.11 -13.74 13.58
CA PRO A 15 -8.61 -14.55 12.47
C PRO A 15 -8.96 -13.77 11.19
N HIS A 16 -9.26 -12.47 11.31
CA HIS A 16 -9.64 -11.57 10.20
C HIS A 16 -8.48 -10.71 9.69
N LEU A 17 -7.29 -10.84 10.28
CA LEU A 17 -6.10 -10.06 9.91
C LEU A 17 -5.06 -10.96 9.25
N PHE A 18 -4.51 -10.47 8.15
CA PHE A 18 -3.47 -11.17 7.40
C PHE A 18 -2.29 -10.24 7.16
N ALA A 19 -1.09 -10.66 7.58
CA ALA A 19 0.15 -9.98 7.26
C ALA A 19 0.51 -10.21 5.79
N VAL A 20 0.72 -9.13 5.05
CA VAL A 20 1.16 -9.15 3.66
C VAL A 20 2.61 -8.69 3.61
N SER A 21 3.50 -9.56 3.16
CA SER A 21 4.95 -9.32 3.13
C SER A 21 5.53 -9.51 1.74
N LEU A 22 6.60 -8.80 1.44
CA LEU A 22 7.50 -9.06 0.32
C LEU A 22 8.64 -9.95 0.82
N ILE A 23 8.86 -11.08 0.17
CA ILE A 23 10.08 -11.88 0.31
C ILE A 23 11.04 -11.45 -0.78
N GLN A 24 12.27 -11.06 -0.44
CA GLN A 24 13.33 -10.72 -1.38
C GLN A 24 14.67 -11.15 -0.82
N ASN A 25 15.46 -11.90 -1.59
CA ASN A 25 16.78 -12.39 -1.15
C ASN A 25 16.73 -13.12 0.21
N ASN A 26 15.66 -13.89 0.45
CA ASN A 26 15.35 -14.56 1.73
C ASN A 26 15.09 -13.61 2.92
N GLU A 27 14.96 -12.30 2.69
CA GLU A 27 14.53 -11.34 3.68
C GLU A 27 13.02 -11.06 3.53
N GLU A 28 12.31 -11.11 4.66
CA GLU A 28 10.90 -10.78 4.72
C GLU A 28 10.71 -9.32 5.15
N ARG A 29 9.95 -8.56 4.36
CA ARG A 29 9.57 -7.19 4.66
C ARG A 29 8.06 -7.07 4.69
N LEU A 30 7.51 -6.70 5.84
CA LEU A 30 6.09 -6.39 5.98
C LEU A 30 5.72 -5.19 5.10
N LEU A 31 4.73 -5.39 4.24
CA LEU A 31 4.15 -4.33 3.41
C LEU A 31 2.95 -3.67 4.10
N GLY A 32 2.12 -4.48 4.78
CA GLY A 32 0.92 -4.05 5.49
C GLY A 32 0.09 -5.23 6.02
N ILE A 33 -1.10 -4.92 6.50
CA ILE A 33 -2.08 -5.87 7.03
C ILE A 33 -3.35 -5.79 6.18
N LEU A 34 -3.88 -6.93 5.73
CA LEU A 34 -5.22 -7.03 5.17
C LEU A 34 -6.21 -7.31 6.30
N ASP A 35 -7.17 -6.42 6.48
CA ASP A 35 -8.31 -6.57 7.39
C ASP A 35 -9.56 -6.90 6.58
N GLU A 36 -9.98 -8.16 6.63
CA GLU A 36 -11.20 -8.61 5.94
C GLU A 36 -12.49 -8.15 6.65
N SER A 37 -12.43 -7.89 7.95
CA SER A 37 -13.59 -7.41 8.71
C SER A 37 -13.90 -5.95 8.42
N GLY A 38 -12.88 -5.15 8.09
CA GLY A 38 -12.99 -3.75 7.66
C GLY A 38 -13.32 -3.59 6.18
N GLU A 39 -14.28 -4.36 5.64
CA GLU A 39 -14.68 -4.33 4.22
C GLU A 39 -13.52 -4.64 3.24
N GLY A 40 -12.54 -5.45 3.66
CA GLY A 40 -11.32 -5.69 2.89
C GLY A 40 -10.46 -4.42 2.81
N THR A 41 -9.98 -3.93 3.95
CA THR A 41 -9.07 -2.78 4.02
C THR A 41 -7.62 -3.24 4.12
N PHE A 42 -6.77 -2.75 3.22
CA PHE A 42 -5.32 -2.93 3.31
C PHE A 42 -4.68 -1.77 4.09
N ILE A 43 -4.13 -2.08 5.26
CA ILE A 43 -3.49 -1.13 6.17
C ILE A 43 -1.98 -1.16 5.97
N THR A 44 -1.42 -0.09 5.45
CA THR A 44 0.03 0.07 5.30
C THR A 44 0.59 0.98 6.37
N LEU A 45 1.48 0.43 7.19
CA LEU A 45 2.22 1.15 8.22
C LEU A 45 3.53 1.66 7.62
N ARG A 46 3.75 2.97 7.71
CA ARG A 46 5.00 3.61 7.29
C ARG A 46 5.51 4.50 8.42
N ASN A 47 6.83 4.59 8.54
CA ASN A 47 7.49 5.66 9.28
C ASN A 47 8.18 6.61 8.31
N ASP A 48 8.59 7.78 8.78
CA ASP A 48 9.25 8.79 7.92
C ASP A 48 10.52 8.29 7.23
N LYS A 49 11.19 7.28 7.80
CA LYS A 49 12.37 6.66 7.19
C LYS A 49 12.03 5.74 6.01
N GLN A 50 10.79 5.26 5.94
CA GLN A 50 10.29 4.31 4.94
C GLN A 50 9.47 4.97 3.83
N ILE A 51 9.22 6.28 3.91
CA ILE A 51 8.72 7.08 2.80
C ILE A 51 9.74 6.97 1.66
N PHE A 52 9.27 6.85 0.42
CA PHE A 52 10.15 6.84 -0.75
C PHE A 52 10.78 8.22 -0.92
N LYS A 53 11.90 8.46 -0.22
CA LYS A 53 12.56 9.77 -0.13
C LYS A 53 12.92 10.38 -1.48
N ALA A 54 13.17 9.53 -2.49
CA ALA A 54 13.46 9.99 -3.85
C ALA A 54 12.28 10.73 -4.51
N THR A 55 11.05 10.39 -4.13
CA THR A 55 9.83 10.97 -4.73
C THR A 55 8.94 11.67 -3.71
N ASN A 56 9.34 11.68 -2.43
CA ASN A 56 8.56 12.18 -1.31
C ASN A 56 7.08 11.75 -1.38
N SER A 57 6.81 10.50 -1.77
CA SER A 57 5.44 10.05 -2.10
C SER A 57 5.07 8.75 -1.39
N PHE A 58 3.77 8.56 -1.18
CA PHE A 58 3.24 7.24 -0.86
C PHE A 58 3.18 6.36 -2.11
N GLY A 59 3.43 5.07 -1.93
CA GLY A 59 3.33 4.09 -3.00
C GLY A 59 2.96 2.71 -2.48
N ILE A 60 2.25 1.97 -3.31
CA ILE A 60 1.90 0.56 -3.09
C ILE A 60 2.51 -0.26 -4.22
N SER A 61 2.89 -1.50 -3.93
CA SER A 61 3.33 -2.45 -4.95
C SER A 61 2.24 -2.63 -6.01
N TYR A 62 2.60 -2.48 -7.28
CA TYR A 62 1.69 -2.72 -8.40
C TYR A 62 1.22 -4.17 -8.42
N ASP A 63 2.13 -5.11 -8.13
CA ASP A 63 1.80 -6.53 -8.04
C ASP A 63 0.75 -6.78 -6.95
N LEU A 64 0.88 -6.13 -5.79
CA LEU A 64 -0.15 -6.20 -4.74
C LEU A 64 -1.50 -5.65 -5.23
N LEU A 65 -1.50 -4.53 -5.96
CA LEU A 65 -2.72 -3.91 -6.48
C LEU A 65 -3.36 -4.71 -7.62
N THR A 66 -2.63 -5.58 -8.31
CA THR A 66 -3.13 -6.32 -9.49
C THR A 66 -3.29 -7.81 -9.28
N ARG A 67 -2.78 -8.36 -8.17
CA ARG A 67 -3.01 -9.76 -7.80
C ARG A 67 -4.50 -10.04 -7.62
N PHE A 68 -4.96 -11.11 -8.26
CA PHE A 68 -6.36 -11.53 -8.27
C PHE A 68 -6.76 -12.27 -6.98
N ASP A 69 -5.79 -12.92 -6.34
CA ASP A 69 -5.96 -13.69 -5.11
C ASP A 69 -5.96 -12.82 -3.84
N ILE A 70 -5.67 -11.52 -3.98
CA ILE A 70 -5.73 -10.55 -2.89
C ILE A 70 -6.82 -9.54 -3.22
N VAL A 71 -7.92 -9.59 -2.49
CA VAL A 71 -9.07 -8.72 -2.70
C VAL A 71 -9.19 -7.77 -1.51
N PHE A 72 -8.91 -6.50 -1.75
CA PHE A 72 -9.19 -5.40 -0.84
C PHE A 72 -9.78 -4.23 -1.62
N ARG A 73 -10.73 -3.55 -1.00
CA ARG A 73 -11.40 -2.38 -1.56
C ARG A 73 -10.67 -1.12 -1.19
N ASN A 74 -10.32 -1.01 0.10
CA ASN A 74 -9.78 0.21 0.69
C ASN A 74 -8.29 0.06 1.00
N ILE A 75 -7.58 1.17 1.03
CA ILE A 75 -6.18 1.27 1.43
C ILE A 75 -6.08 2.36 2.48
N LEU A 76 -5.65 1.99 3.69
CA LEU A 76 -5.42 2.89 4.81
C LEU A 76 -3.91 3.12 4.98
N PHE A 77 -3.47 4.37 4.92
CA PHE A 77 -2.11 4.78 5.23
C PHE A 77 -2.02 5.29 6.67
N VAL A 78 -1.15 4.65 7.44
CA VAL A 78 -0.80 5.07 8.79
C VAL A 78 0.66 5.52 8.79
N LEU A 79 0.89 6.78 9.14
CA LEU A 79 2.23 7.38 9.24
C LEU A 79 2.50 7.74 10.69
N ASN A 80 3.60 7.24 11.24
CA ASN A 80 4.01 7.50 12.63
C ASN A 80 2.90 7.18 13.65
N GLY A 81 2.10 6.14 13.40
CA GLY A 81 1.01 5.70 14.27
C GLY A 81 -0.30 6.46 14.08
N GLU A 82 -0.33 7.50 13.24
CA GLU A 82 -1.54 8.28 12.97
C GLU A 82 -2.12 7.90 11.60
N GLN A 83 -3.43 7.67 11.55
CA GLN A 83 -4.16 7.52 10.30
C GLN A 83 -4.07 8.82 9.50
N LYS A 84 -3.55 8.72 8.28
CA LYS A 84 -3.40 9.88 7.38
C LYS A 84 -4.37 9.86 6.22
N PHE A 85 -4.71 8.68 5.69
CA PHE A 85 -5.44 8.62 4.43
C PHE A 85 -6.15 7.29 4.20
N ILE A 86 -7.36 7.34 3.62
CA ILE A 86 -8.07 6.19 3.07
C ILE A 86 -8.31 6.44 1.57
N SER A 87 -8.00 5.45 0.73
CA SER A 87 -8.34 5.43 -0.70
C SER A 87 -8.85 4.08 -1.13
N SER A 88 -9.18 3.92 -2.42
CA SER A 88 -9.52 2.63 -3.00
C SER A 88 -8.39 2.04 -3.84
N ARG A 89 -8.38 0.71 -3.94
CA ARG A 89 -7.52 -0.03 -4.89
C ARG A 89 -7.69 0.46 -6.32
N GLU A 90 -8.93 0.67 -6.74
CA GLU A 90 -9.26 1.13 -8.10
C GLU A 90 -8.69 2.52 -8.38
N TYR A 91 -8.78 3.43 -7.39
CA TYR A 91 -8.20 4.75 -7.51
C TYR A 91 -6.70 4.69 -7.79
N PHE A 92 -5.95 3.89 -7.00
CA PHE A 92 -4.51 3.70 -7.19
C PHE A 92 -4.18 3.20 -8.60
N LEU A 93 -4.91 2.19 -9.09
CA LEU A 93 -4.70 1.63 -10.42
C LEU A 93 -4.98 2.65 -11.54
N LYS A 94 -5.99 3.51 -11.36
CA LYS A 94 -6.43 4.49 -12.38
C LYS A 94 -5.61 5.77 -12.37
N LYS A 95 -5.18 6.24 -11.20
CA LYS A 95 -4.63 7.59 -10.99
C LYS A 95 -3.18 7.61 -10.53
N GLY A 96 -2.69 6.53 -9.94
CA GLY A 96 -1.32 6.51 -9.48
C GLY A 96 -0.32 6.54 -10.63
N LYS A 97 0.85 7.13 -10.41
CA LYS A 97 1.95 7.19 -11.38
C LYS A 97 2.80 5.92 -11.27
N PRO A 98 3.04 5.18 -12.36
CA PRO A 98 3.93 4.04 -12.32
C PRO A 98 5.37 4.51 -12.08
N PHE A 99 6.08 3.80 -11.20
CA PHE A 99 7.48 4.05 -10.89
C PHE A 99 8.21 2.72 -10.74
N GLN A 100 9.38 2.61 -11.38
CA GLN A 100 10.22 1.43 -11.26
C GLN A 100 11.28 1.67 -10.19
N PHE A 101 11.24 0.89 -9.11
CA PHE A 101 12.24 0.94 -8.05
C PHE A 101 12.96 -0.40 -7.94
N LYS A 102 14.24 -0.43 -8.35
CA LYS A 102 15.08 -1.63 -8.27
C LYS A 102 14.44 -2.88 -8.92
N GLY A 103 13.70 -2.69 -10.03
CA GLY A 103 13.02 -3.78 -10.74
C GLY A 103 11.59 -4.07 -10.28
N HIS A 104 11.06 -3.32 -9.32
CA HIS A 104 9.67 -3.45 -8.87
C HIS A 104 8.80 -2.31 -9.37
N GLY A 105 7.63 -2.66 -9.90
CA GLY A 105 6.56 -1.72 -10.21
C GLY A 105 5.91 -1.21 -8.92
N LEU A 106 6.00 0.10 -8.71
CA LEU A 106 5.28 0.82 -7.68
C LEU A 106 4.24 1.71 -8.35
N GLN A 107 3.04 1.75 -7.76
CA GLN A 107 2.06 2.76 -8.10
C GLN A 107 2.16 3.88 -7.05
N LEU A 108 2.79 4.99 -7.44
CA LEU A 108 2.91 6.17 -6.60
C LEU A 108 1.59 6.93 -6.62
N PHE A 109 1.14 7.37 -5.45
CA PHE A 109 -0.16 8.00 -5.31
C PHE A 109 -0.06 9.53 -5.36
N VAL A 110 0.61 10.12 -4.38
CA VAL A 110 0.70 11.57 -4.25
C VAL A 110 1.95 11.94 -3.47
N SER A 111 2.52 13.09 -3.82
CA SER A 111 3.60 13.69 -3.04
C SER A 111 3.07 14.08 -1.66
N LEU A 112 3.83 13.83 -0.61
CA LEU A 112 3.51 14.27 0.74
C LEU A 112 3.36 15.79 0.83
N ASP A 113 4.00 16.53 -0.08
CA ASP A 113 3.86 17.99 -0.18
C ASP A 113 2.48 18.42 -0.70
N GLU A 114 1.77 17.53 -1.40
CA GLU A 114 0.43 17.77 -1.97
C GLU A 114 -0.70 17.26 -1.06
N LEU A 115 -0.36 16.54 0.01
CA LEU A 115 -1.29 16.03 1.01
C LEU A 115 -1.70 17.13 1.99
N ASN A 116 -2.82 17.80 1.67
CA ASN A 116 -3.54 18.65 2.61
C ASN A 116 -4.99 18.14 2.80
N ASN A 117 -5.68 18.66 3.81
CA ASN A 117 -7.06 18.24 4.14
C ASN A 117 -8.05 18.38 2.98
N ARG A 118 -7.82 19.32 2.05
CA ARG A 118 -8.66 19.53 0.88
C ARG A 118 -8.42 18.44 -0.18
N THR A 119 -7.16 18.05 -0.39
CA THR A 119 -6.82 16.93 -1.29
C THR A 119 -7.38 15.61 -0.74
N LEU A 120 -7.27 15.39 0.57
CA LEU A 120 -7.84 14.21 1.26
C LEU A 120 -9.36 14.07 1.05
N GLN A 121 -10.13 15.14 1.30
CA GLN A 121 -11.58 15.15 1.10
C GLN A 121 -11.99 14.96 -0.36
N GLN A 122 -11.18 15.45 -1.31
CA GLN A 122 -11.44 15.24 -2.73
C GLN A 122 -11.26 13.77 -3.12
N PHE A 123 -10.24 13.11 -2.58
CA PHE A 123 -10.00 11.69 -2.84
C PHE A 123 -11.09 10.79 -2.25
N GLU A 124 -11.61 11.10 -1.06
CA GLU A 124 -12.74 10.39 -0.46
C GLU A 124 -14.00 10.47 -1.33
N ARG A 125 -14.22 11.60 -2.03
CA ARG A 125 -15.33 11.77 -2.97
C ARG A 125 -15.14 11.05 -4.31
N GLU A 126 -13.91 10.93 -4.79
CA GLU A 126 -13.59 10.26 -6.07
C GLU A 126 -13.49 8.73 -5.93
N ALA A 127 -13.38 8.21 -4.71
CA ALA A 127 -13.31 6.77 -4.41
C ALA A 127 -14.66 6.13 -4.04
N ALA A 128 -15.72 6.94 -3.85
CA ALA A 128 -17.10 6.54 -3.57
C ALA A 128 -17.93 6.39 -4.85
#